data_AF-A0A9X2XYQ1-F1
#
_entry.id   AF-A0A9X2XYQ1-F1
#
_cell.length_a   1.000
_cell.length_b   1.000
_cell.length_c   1.000
_cell.angle_alpha   90.00
_cell.angle_beta   90.00
_cell.angle_gamma   90.00
#
_symmetry.space_group_name_H-M   'P 1'
#
loop_
_entity.id
_entity.type
_entity.pdbx_description
1 polymer ?
#
loop_
_entity_poly.entity_id
_entity_poly.type
_entity_poly.pdbx_seq_one_letter_code
_entity_poly.pdbx_strand_id
1 'polypeptide(L)'
;MVIVSNQRNNRMHPHKFALWVAIASIIMMFAGLTSAYIVKSKLANWEVVEIPTYFIYSTACIIISSLTIQGALRSFKQRNMSQYRTLLMVTLFLGICFLALQYLGFSWLWENGVRFRGAGAGQFLYIIAGLHALHVAGGIIALIVIILRTLIGRKKVYNSVGLEVLSTYWHFVDVLWVYLLIFFIWLG
;
A
#
# COMPACT_ATOMS: atom_id res chain seq x y z
N MET A 1 22.17 -45.30 17.20
CA MET A 1 20.94 -44.64 16.73
C MET A 1 21.28 -43.20 16.39
N VAL A 2 21.45 -42.85 15.11
CA VAL A 2 21.86 -41.50 14.68
C VAL A 2 20.60 -40.66 14.50
N ILE A 3 20.46 -39.61 15.30
CA ILE A 3 19.37 -38.63 15.19
C ILE A 3 19.74 -37.71 14.03
N VAL A 4 19.23 -37.98 12.82
CA VAL A 4 19.33 -37.04 11.71
C VAL A 4 18.46 -35.84 12.06
N SER A 5 19.10 -34.75 12.51
CA SER A 5 18.42 -33.48 12.67
C SER A 5 17.92 -33.00 11.30
N ASN A 6 16.60 -32.88 11.18
CA ASN A 6 15.93 -32.36 10.00
C ASN A 6 16.23 -30.85 9.90
N GLN A 7 17.38 -30.53 9.30
CA GLN A 7 17.72 -29.17 8.89
C GLN A 7 16.73 -28.77 7.79
N ARG A 8 15.54 -28.27 8.19
CA ARG A 8 14.65 -27.54 7.28
C ARG A 8 15.44 -26.33 6.83
N ASN A 9 16.06 -26.46 5.66
CA ASN A 9 16.78 -25.42 4.96
C ASN A 9 15.75 -24.33 4.60
N ASN A 10 15.42 -23.47 5.56
CA ASN A 10 14.48 -22.37 5.46
C ASN A 10 15.15 -21.24 4.67
N ARG A 11 15.63 -21.54 3.47
CA ARG A 11 16.13 -20.52 2.56
C ARG A 11 14.92 -19.70 2.15
N MET A 12 14.79 -18.52 2.74
CA MET A 12 13.81 -17.54 2.29
C MET A 12 14.00 -17.37 0.78
N HIS A 13 12.92 -17.56 0.02
CA HIS A 13 12.96 -17.40 -1.42
C HIS A 13 13.54 -16.00 -1.73
N PRO A 14 14.51 -15.85 -2.66
CA PRO A 14 15.21 -14.57 -2.86
C PRO A 14 14.30 -13.35 -3.03
N HIS A 15 13.16 -13.53 -3.71
CA HIS A 15 12.12 -12.50 -3.87
C HIS A 15 11.48 -12.05 -2.54
N LYS A 16 11.26 -12.97 -1.59
CA LYS A 16 10.70 -12.63 -0.26
C LYS A 16 11.72 -11.87 0.58
N PHE A 17 13.00 -12.23 0.49
CA PHE A 17 14.07 -11.49 1.18
C PHE A 17 14.18 -10.06 0.62
N ALA A 18 14.23 -9.92 -0.71
CA ALA A 18 14.24 -8.60 -1.36
C ALA A 18 13.02 -7.75 -0.96
N LEU A 19 11.83 -8.36 -0.87
CA LEU A 19 10.62 -7.69 -0.39
C LEU A 19 10.81 -7.14 1.04
N TRP A 20 11.30 -7.95 1.97
CA TRP A 20 11.50 -7.51 3.36
C TRP A 20 12.49 -6.36 3.47
N VAL A 21 13.57 -6.40 2.69
CA VAL A 21 14.54 -5.28 2.62
C VAL A 21 13.87 -4.02 2.07
N ALA A 22 13.05 -4.15 1.01
CA ALA A 22 12.31 -3.03 0.46
C ALA A 22 11.31 -2.44 1.46
N ILE A 23 10.55 -3.28 2.18
CA ILE A 23 9.63 -2.87 3.24
C ILE A 23 10.38 -2.09 4.32
N ALA A 24 11.51 -2.60 4.80
CA ALA A 24 12.32 -1.94 5.82
C ALA A 24 12.81 -0.55 5.35
N SER A 25 13.25 -0.44 4.09
CA SER A 25 13.66 0.84 3.50
C SER A 25 12.51 1.85 3.43
N ILE A 26 11.31 1.40 3.03
CA ILE A 26 10.12 2.25 2.97
C ILE A 26 9.75 2.75 4.38
N ILE A 27 9.76 1.86 5.38
CA ILE A 27 9.49 2.24 6.77
C ILE A 27 10.45 3.33 7.24
N MET A 28 11.75 3.17 6.99
CA MET A 28 12.75 4.17 7.40
C MET A 28 12.53 5.52 6.72
N MET A 29 12.18 5.54 5.43
CA MET A 29 11.86 6.76 4.70
C MET A 29 10.65 7.49 5.29
N PHE A 30 9.53 6.78 5.51
CA PHE A 30 8.32 7.39 6.08
C PHE A 30 8.51 7.78 7.55
N ALA A 31 9.28 7.03 8.32
CA ALA A 31 9.66 7.40 9.69
C ALA A 31 10.47 8.71 9.72
N GLY A 32 11.41 8.89 8.79
CA GLY A 32 12.16 10.14 8.64
C GLY A 32 11.27 11.34 8.30
N LEU A 33 10.35 11.17 7.34
CA LEU A 33 9.43 12.23 6.93
C LEU A 33 8.43 12.60 8.02
N THR A 34 7.87 11.61 8.73
CA THR A 34 6.94 11.85 9.85
C THR A 34 7.66 12.47 11.06
N SER A 35 8.91 12.09 11.34
CA SER A 35 9.73 12.76 12.35
C SER A 35 9.98 14.23 12.00
N ALA A 36 10.33 14.52 10.73
CA ALA A 36 10.50 15.89 10.26
C ALA A 36 9.22 16.71 10.40
N TYR A 37 8.04 16.13 10.10
CA TYR A 37 6.74 16.75 10.34
C TYR A 37 6.54 17.11 11.81
N ILE A 38 6.79 16.18 12.74
CA ILE A 38 6.62 16.43 14.19
C ILE A 38 7.50 17.60 14.63
N VAL A 39 8.77 17.64 14.21
CA VAL A 39 9.69 18.73 14.60
C VAL A 39 9.20 20.07 14.02
N LYS A 40 8.78 20.09 12.75
CA LYS A 40 8.27 21.29 12.08
C LYS A 40 6.95 21.79 12.66
N SER A 41 6.09 20.89 13.14
CA SER A 41 4.78 21.22 13.74
C SER A 41 4.87 22.06 15.01
N LYS A 42 6.04 22.08 15.65
CA LYS A 42 6.29 22.84 16.89
C LYS A 42 6.82 24.26 16.66
N LEU A 43 7.08 24.66 15.40
CA LEU A 43 7.54 26.00 15.08
C LEU A 43 6.36 26.99 15.00
N ALA A 44 6.62 28.27 15.28
CA ALA A 44 5.65 29.33 15.09
C ALA A 44 5.23 29.43 13.60
N ASN A 45 3.94 29.65 13.34
CA ASN A 45 3.24 29.64 12.03
C ASN A 45 2.79 28.26 11.50
N TRP A 46 2.51 27.30 12.38
CA TRP A 46 1.91 26.03 11.97
C TRP A 46 0.40 26.17 11.74
N GLU A 47 -0.02 26.10 10.48
CA GLU A 47 -1.44 26.04 10.11
C GLU A 47 -1.93 24.59 10.13
N VAL A 48 -2.93 24.34 10.97
CA VAL A 48 -3.70 23.08 11.05
C VAL A 48 -4.46 22.91 9.74
N VAL A 49 -4.38 21.71 9.16
CA VAL A 49 -5.08 21.37 7.91
C VAL A 49 -6.23 20.44 8.23
N GLU A 50 -7.45 20.85 7.89
CA GLU A 50 -8.61 19.99 7.99
C GLU A 50 -8.54 18.85 6.97
N ILE A 51 -8.63 17.61 7.44
CA ILE A 51 -8.57 16.42 6.60
C ILE A 51 -9.95 16.19 5.93
N PRO A 52 -10.03 16.15 4.59
CA PRO A 52 -11.30 15.93 3.89
C PRO A 52 -11.88 14.54 4.14
N THR A 53 -13.22 14.44 4.10
CA THR A 53 -13.94 13.15 4.22
C THR A 53 -13.57 12.15 3.13
N TYR A 54 -13.08 12.61 1.98
CA TYR A 54 -12.55 11.77 0.90
C TYR A 54 -11.45 10.81 1.38
N PHE A 55 -10.61 11.24 2.32
CA PHE A 55 -9.53 10.40 2.88
C PHE A 55 -10.10 9.23 3.70
N ILE A 56 -11.23 9.41 4.38
CA ILE A 56 -11.92 8.35 5.13
C ILE A 56 -12.53 7.32 4.17
N TYR A 57 -13.20 7.78 3.10
CA TYR A 57 -13.73 6.88 2.07
C TYR A 57 -12.61 6.10 1.38
N SER A 58 -11.47 6.74 1.13
CA SER A 58 -10.30 6.07 0.55
C SER A 58 -9.79 4.96 1.49
N THR A 59 -9.79 5.18 2.80
CA THR A 59 -9.37 4.19 3.79
C THR A 59 -10.31 3.00 3.85
N ALA A 60 -11.63 3.23 3.78
CA ALA A 60 -12.60 2.14 3.66
C ALA A 60 -12.32 1.31 2.38
N CYS A 61 -12.01 1.98 1.27
CA CYS A 61 -11.68 1.32 0.00
C CYS A 61 -10.44 0.42 0.12
N ILE A 62 -9.34 0.88 0.72
CA ILE A 62 -8.14 0.04 0.86
C ILE A 62 -8.33 -1.13 1.82
N ILE A 63 -9.11 -0.96 2.89
CA ILE A 63 -9.37 -2.06 3.84
C ILE A 63 -10.10 -3.18 3.11
N ILE A 64 -11.11 -2.83 2.31
CA ILE A 64 -11.82 -3.79 1.47
C ILE A 64 -10.86 -4.42 0.44
N SER A 65 -9.98 -3.62 -0.19
CA SER A 65 -8.97 -4.10 -1.15
C SER A 65 -8.01 -5.12 -0.52
N SER A 66 -7.62 -4.89 0.73
CA SER A 66 -6.80 -5.81 1.52
C SER A 66 -7.50 -7.16 1.70
N LEU A 67 -8.78 -7.14 2.07
CA LEU A 67 -9.56 -8.37 2.23
C LEU A 67 -9.71 -9.12 0.90
N THR A 68 -9.87 -8.41 -0.21
CA THR A 68 -10.04 -9.03 -1.53
C THR A 68 -8.76 -9.70 -2.01
N ILE A 69 -7.58 -9.11 -1.80
CA ILE A 69 -6.31 -9.73 -2.21
C ILE A 69 -5.96 -10.95 -1.35
N GLN A 70 -6.26 -10.90 -0.05
CA GLN A 70 -6.12 -12.06 0.83
C GLN A 70 -7.06 -13.20 0.41
N GLY A 71 -8.30 -12.86 0.04
CA GLY A 71 -9.25 -13.79 -0.56
C GLY A 71 -8.76 -14.39 -1.88
N ALA A 72 -8.11 -13.58 -2.73
CA ALA A 72 -7.52 -14.05 -3.98
C ALA A 72 -6.40 -15.07 -3.72
N LEU A 73 -5.52 -14.80 -2.75
CA LEU A 73 -4.47 -15.73 -2.34
C LEU A 73 -5.04 -17.05 -1.80
N ARG A 74 -6.10 -16.99 -0.98
CA ARG A 74 -6.79 -18.19 -0.48
C ARG A 74 -7.43 -18.99 -1.61
N SER A 75 -8.11 -18.31 -2.54
CA SER A 75 -8.75 -18.94 -3.71
C SER A 75 -7.72 -19.61 -4.63
N PHE A 76 -6.55 -18.98 -4.79
CA PHE A 76 -5.42 -19.55 -5.52
C PHE A 76 -4.92 -20.85 -4.85
N LYS A 77 -4.80 -20.88 -3.51
CA LYS A 77 -4.42 -22.11 -2.78
C LYS A 77 -5.47 -23.22 -2.88
N GLN A 78 -6.75 -22.85 -2.97
CA GLN A 78 -7.88 -23.79 -3.12
C GLN A 78 -8.12 -24.27 -4.55
N ARG A 79 -7.29 -23.86 -5.52
CA ARG A 79 -7.46 -24.16 -6.97
C ARG A 79 -8.73 -23.59 -7.60
N ASN A 80 -9.39 -22.65 -6.95
CA ASN A 80 -10.54 -21.95 -7.53
C ASN A 80 -10.08 -20.77 -8.39
N MET A 81 -9.76 -21.04 -9.66
CA MET A 81 -9.23 -20.04 -10.59
C MET A 81 -10.24 -18.97 -11.00
N SER A 82 -11.53 -19.31 -11.02
CA SER A 82 -12.59 -18.33 -11.33
C SER A 82 -12.65 -17.26 -10.24
N GLN A 83 -12.76 -17.68 -8.99
CA GLN A 83 -12.80 -16.77 -7.84
C GLN A 83 -11.50 -15.98 -7.68
N TYR A 84 -10.35 -16.62 -7.88
CA TYR A 84 -9.04 -15.95 -7.89
C TYR A 84 -9.00 -14.79 -8.89
N ARG A 85 -9.43 -15.00 -10.14
CA ARG A 85 -9.45 -13.96 -11.17
C ARG A 85 -10.39 -12.81 -10.81
N THR A 86 -11.60 -13.13 -10.36
CA THR A 86 -12.59 -12.11 -9.95
C THR A 86 -12.05 -11.26 -8.80
N LEU A 87 -11.48 -11.88 -7.77
CA LEU A 87 -10.95 -11.15 -6.61
C LEU A 87 -9.74 -10.28 -6.96
N LEU A 88 -8.88 -10.71 -7.89
CA LEU A 88 -7.80 -9.85 -8.39
C LEU A 88 -8.33 -8.64 -9.17
N MET A 89 -9.33 -8.82 -10.02
CA MET A 89 -9.95 -7.71 -10.76
C MET A 89 -10.65 -6.72 -9.83
N VAL A 90 -11.33 -7.24 -8.80
CA VAL A 90 -11.93 -6.40 -7.75
C VAL A 90 -10.84 -5.63 -7.01
N THR A 91 -9.77 -6.28 -6.57
CA THR A 91 -8.64 -5.60 -5.90
C THR A 91 -8.05 -4.49 -6.77
N LEU A 92 -7.88 -4.75 -8.07
CA LEU A 92 -7.38 -3.75 -9.02
C LEU A 92 -8.32 -2.54 -9.11
N PHE A 93 -9.62 -2.80 -9.22
CA PHE A 93 -10.63 -1.74 -9.26
C PHE A 93 -10.62 -0.90 -7.98
N LEU A 94 -10.55 -1.53 -6.80
CA LEU A 94 -10.46 -0.80 -5.53
C LEU A 94 -9.15 0.00 -5.40
N GLY A 95 -8.02 -0.52 -5.90
CA GLY A 95 -6.76 0.23 -5.93
C GLY A 95 -6.84 1.49 -6.81
N ILE A 96 -7.47 1.39 -7.99
CA ILE A 96 -7.71 2.54 -8.87
C ILE A 96 -8.67 3.53 -8.21
N CYS A 97 -9.75 3.04 -7.61
CA CYS A 97 -10.71 3.86 -6.88
C CYS A 97 -10.04 4.62 -5.72
N PHE A 98 -9.13 3.98 -4.99
CA PHE A 98 -8.33 4.63 -3.96
C PHE A 98 -7.51 5.80 -4.52
N LEU A 99 -6.78 5.59 -5.63
CA LEU A 99 -6.01 6.69 -6.25
C LEU A 99 -6.91 7.83 -6.75
N ALA A 100 -8.10 7.52 -7.27
CA ALA A 100 -9.07 8.53 -7.66
C ALA A 100 -9.57 9.34 -6.45
N LEU A 101 -9.89 8.68 -5.34
CA LEU A 101 -10.29 9.34 -4.09
C LEU A 101 -9.16 10.19 -3.50
N GLN A 102 -7.91 9.74 -3.58
CA GLN A 102 -6.75 10.54 -3.21
C GLN A 102 -6.68 11.81 -4.03
N TYR A 103 -6.78 11.69 -5.36
CA TYR A 103 -6.76 12.84 -6.26
C TYR A 103 -7.87 13.85 -5.91
N LEU A 104 -9.10 13.39 -5.70
CA LEU A 104 -10.23 14.25 -5.28
C LEU A 104 -9.97 14.94 -3.93
N GLY A 105 -9.45 14.21 -2.94
CA GLY A 105 -9.09 14.78 -1.64
C GLY A 105 -8.03 15.89 -1.76
N PHE A 106 -7.03 15.69 -2.62
CA PHE A 106 -6.00 16.69 -2.87
C PHE A 106 -6.46 17.88 -3.70
N SER A 107 -7.35 17.66 -4.67
CA SER A 107 -8.00 18.74 -5.42
C SER A 107 -8.82 19.62 -4.50
N TRP A 108 -9.57 19.02 -3.57
CA TRP A 108 -10.33 19.76 -2.56
C TRP A 108 -9.40 20.58 -1.65
N LEU A 109 -8.29 20.00 -1.18
CA LEU A 109 -7.29 20.72 -0.37
C LEU A 109 -6.71 21.93 -1.14
N TRP A 110 -6.44 21.75 -2.43
CA TRP A 110 -5.92 22.81 -3.28
C TRP A 110 -6.89 23.99 -3.45
N GLU A 111 -8.17 23.67 -3.64
CA GLU A 111 -9.25 24.66 -3.75
C GLU A 111 -9.48 25.41 -2.43
N ASN A 112 -9.30 24.75 -1.28
CA ASN A 112 -9.41 25.36 0.05
C ASN A 112 -8.15 26.11 0.51
N GLY A 113 -7.22 26.40 -0.39
CA GLY A 113 -6.06 27.25 -0.12
C GLY A 113 -4.85 26.53 0.49
N VAL A 114 -4.94 25.22 0.74
CA VAL A 114 -3.80 24.40 1.19
C VAL A 114 -2.91 24.11 -0.02
N ARG A 115 -1.98 25.03 -0.31
CA ARG A 115 -1.10 24.92 -1.49
C ARG A 115 0.27 24.33 -1.13
N PHE A 116 0.95 23.85 -2.17
CA PHE A 116 2.33 23.35 -2.08
C PHE A 116 3.35 24.45 -1.73
N ARG A 117 2.98 25.73 -1.83
CA ARG A 117 3.79 26.89 -1.46
C ARG A 117 3.18 27.56 -0.23
N GLY A 118 3.79 27.35 0.94
CA GLY A 118 3.37 27.90 2.23
C GLY A 118 4.23 27.34 3.38
N ALA A 119 4.11 27.89 4.59
CA ALA A 119 4.89 27.48 5.77
C ALA A 119 4.17 26.46 6.68
N GLY A 120 3.15 25.74 6.16
CA GLY A 120 2.24 24.90 6.97
C GLY A 120 2.30 23.40 6.69
N ALA A 121 1.41 22.65 7.38
CA ALA A 121 1.30 21.19 7.34
C ALA A 121 1.04 20.62 5.93
N GLY A 122 0.43 21.42 5.05
CA GLY A 122 0.08 21.03 3.68
C GLY A 122 1.25 20.50 2.85
N GLN A 123 2.43 21.13 2.92
CA GLN A 123 3.61 20.69 2.12
C GLN A 123 4.02 19.26 2.45
N PHE A 124 4.06 18.93 3.75
CA PHE A 124 4.38 17.59 4.20
C PHE A 124 3.28 16.59 3.83
N LEU A 125 2.01 16.99 3.93
CA LEU A 125 0.88 16.17 3.51
C LEU A 125 1.01 15.79 2.03
N TYR A 126 1.24 16.75 1.13
CA TYR A 126 1.44 16.48 -0.30
C TYR A 126 2.64 15.57 -0.58
N ILE A 127 3.77 15.76 0.10
CA ILE A 127 4.97 14.93 -0.11
C ILE A 127 4.74 13.51 0.40
N ILE A 128 4.26 13.36 1.64
CA ILE A 128 4.08 12.06 2.30
C ILE A 128 3.01 11.25 1.57
N ALA A 129 1.83 11.82 1.36
CA ALA A 129 0.74 11.10 0.70
C ALA A 129 0.96 10.97 -0.81
N GLY A 130 1.70 11.88 -1.46
CA GLY A 130 2.16 11.72 -2.85
C GLY A 130 3.15 10.57 -3.02
N LEU A 131 4.15 10.46 -2.13
CA LEU A 131 5.05 9.31 -2.11
C LEU A 131 4.30 8.02 -1.85
N HIS A 132 3.33 8.02 -0.93
CA HIS A 132 2.49 6.86 -0.69
C HIS A 132 1.70 6.46 -1.95
N ALA A 133 1.05 7.42 -2.63
CA ALA A 133 0.34 7.18 -3.88
C ALA A 133 1.24 6.58 -4.97
N LEU A 134 2.52 6.98 -5.03
CA LEU A 134 3.50 6.36 -5.94
C LEU A 134 3.75 4.89 -5.61
N HIS A 135 3.86 4.52 -4.32
CA HIS A 135 4.00 3.12 -3.91
C HIS A 135 2.76 2.30 -4.28
N VAL A 136 1.56 2.85 -4.06
CA VAL A 136 0.31 2.21 -4.49
C VAL A 136 0.26 2.03 -6.00
N ALA A 137 0.66 3.04 -6.78
CA ALA A 137 0.74 2.94 -8.23
C ALA A 137 1.72 1.83 -8.68
N GLY A 138 2.88 1.71 -8.02
CA GLY A 138 3.82 0.61 -8.24
C GLY A 138 3.20 -0.76 -7.94
N GLY A 139 2.43 -0.86 -6.85
CA GLY A 139 1.64 -2.05 -6.51
C GLY A 139 0.61 -2.40 -7.58
N ILE A 140 -0.16 -1.40 -8.06
CA ILE A 140 -1.17 -1.56 -9.12
C ILE A 140 -0.53 -2.09 -10.40
N ILE A 141 0.62 -1.55 -10.81
CA ILE A 141 1.35 -2.03 -11.98
C ILE A 141 1.74 -3.51 -11.80
N ALA A 142 2.27 -3.89 -10.63
CA ALA A 142 2.61 -5.28 -10.33
C ALA A 142 1.37 -6.19 -10.35
N LEU A 143 0.23 -5.72 -9.85
CA LEU A 143 -1.05 -6.43 -9.87
C LEU A 143 -1.56 -6.64 -11.30
N ILE A 144 -1.50 -5.60 -12.15
CA ILE A 144 -1.84 -5.69 -13.58
C ILE A 144 -0.96 -6.73 -14.28
N VAL A 145 0.35 -6.75 -14.01
CA VAL A 145 1.27 -7.74 -14.60
C VAL A 145 0.87 -9.17 -14.21
N ILE A 146 0.46 -9.41 -12.96
CA ILE A 146 -0.02 -10.73 -12.51
C ILE A 146 -1.35 -11.09 -13.18
N ILE A 147 -2.28 -10.14 -13.31
CA ILE A 147 -3.56 -10.36 -13.99
C ILE A 147 -3.33 -10.71 -15.46
N LEU A 148 -2.53 -9.94 -16.19
CA LEU A 148 -2.19 -10.21 -17.60
C LEU A 148 -1.54 -11.58 -17.76
N ARG A 149 -0.59 -11.93 -16.87
CA ARG A 149 0.03 -13.26 -16.87
C ARG A 149 -0.99 -14.37 -16.62
N THR A 150 -1.99 -14.14 -15.77
CA THR A 150 -3.07 -15.09 -15.47
C THR A 150 -4.07 -15.26 -16.62
N LEU A 151 -4.29 -14.21 -17.43
CA LEU A 151 -5.19 -14.22 -18.58
C LEU A 151 -4.53 -14.82 -19.83
N ILE A 152 -3.26 -14.47 -20.09
CA ILE A 152 -2.51 -14.87 -21.30
C ILE A 152 -1.78 -16.22 -21.11
N GLY A 153 -1.39 -16.55 -19.88
CA GLY A 153 -0.56 -17.72 -19.59
C GLY A 153 -1.29 -19.05 -19.74
N ARG A 154 -0.95 -19.83 -20.78
CA ARG A 154 -1.35 -21.25 -20.95
C ARG A 154 -0.64 -22.23 -19.98
N LYS A 155 0.25 -21.77 -19.08
CA LYS A 155 1.17 -22.66 -18.34
C LYS A 155 0.70 -23.07 -16.94
N LYS A 156 0.63 -24.40 -16.76
CA LYS A 156 0.40 -25.23 -15.55
C LYS A 156 1.36 -25.02 -14.35
N VAL A 157 2.23 -24.00 -14.34
CA VAL A 157 3.22 -23.85 -13.26
C VAL A 157 2.60 -23.10 -12.08
N TYR A 158 2.18 -23.86 -11.09
CA TYR A 158 1.54 -23.41 -9.86
C TYR A 158 2.57 -22.77 -8.92
N ASN A 159 2.91 -21.50 -9.14
CA ASN A 159 3.82 -20.78 -8.25
C ASN A 159 3.08 -19.66 -7.52
N SER A 160 2.83 -19.85 -6.22
CA SER A 160 2.20 -18.84 -5.35
C SER A 160 3.17 -17.74 -4.92
N VAL A 161 4.48 -17.91 -5.11
CA VAL A 161 5.50 -16.99 -4.54
C VAL A 161 5.29 -15.56 -5.03
N GLY A 162 5.01 -15.35 -6.31
CA GLY A 162 4.76 -14.01 -6.85
C GLY A 162 3.50 -13.35 -6.26
N LEU A 163 2.43 -14.12 -6.09
CA LEU A 163 1.19 -13.66 -5.48
C LEU A 163 1.34 -13.40 -3.98
N GLU A 164 2.08 -14.24 -3.26
CA GLU A 164 2.40 -14.06 -1.85
C GLU A 164 3.24 -12.79 -1.62
N VAL A 165 4.25 -12.57 -2.46
CA VAL A 165 5.08 -11.35 -2.42
C VAL A 165 4.22 -10.11 -2.68
N LEU A 166 3.37 -10.14 -3.72
CA LEU A 166 2.48 -9.04 -4.03
C LEU A 166 1.47 -8.78 -2.91
N SER A 167 0.84 -9.83 -2.37
CA SER A 167 -0.14 -9.72 -1.28
C SER A 167 0.49 -9.08 -0.04
N THR A 168 1.69 -9.53 0.36
CA THR A 168 2.41 -8.95 1.50
C THR A 168 2.79 -7.49 1.25
N TYR A 169 3.27 -7.15 0.05
CA TYR A 169 3.54 -5.76 -0.32
C TYR A 169 2.28 -4.89 -0.24
N TRP A 170 1.18 -5.38 -0.82
CA TRP A 170 -0.10 -4.67 -0.86
C TRP A 170 -0.63 -4.39 0.55
N HIS A 171 -0.65 -5.40 1.41
CA HIS A 171 -1.04 -5.24 2.82
C HIS A 171 -0.15 -4.25 3.57
N PHE A 172 1.16 -4.29 3.32
CA PHE A 172 2.09 -3.34 3.95
C PHE A 172 1.77 -1.90 3.54
N VAL A 173 1.55 -1.65 2.25
CA VAL A 173 1.17 -0.32 1.75
C VAL A 173 -0.18 0.11 2.33
N ASP A 174 -1.17 -0.78 2.39
CA ASP A 174 -2.48 -0.47 2.99
C ASP A 174 -2.35 -0.07 4.47
N VAL A 175 -1.60 -0.84 5.26
CA VAL A 175 -1.38 -0.55 6.70
C VAL A 175 -0.60 0.75 6.88
N LEU A 176 0.38 1.01 6.02
CA LEU A 176 1.13 2.26 6.02
C LEU A 176 0.19 3.46 5.81
N TRP A 177 -0.79 3.34 4.91
CA TRP A 177 -1.78 4.40 4.70
C TRP A 177 -2.63 4.67 5.95
N VAL A 178 -3.16 3.61 6.58
CA VAL A 178 -3.95 3.74 7.80
C VAL A 178 -3.16 4.43 8.90
N TYR A 179 -1.88 4.05 9.06
CA TYR A 179 -0.96 4.72 9.97
C TYR A 179 -0.81 6.21 9.65
N LEU A 180 -0.57 6.56 8.39
CA LEU A 180 -0.42 7.96 7.96
C LEU A 180 -1.69 8.77 8.18
N LEU A 181 -2.86 8.20 7.89
CA LEU A 181 -4.13 8.90 8.11
C LEU A 181 -4.37 9.17 9.60
N ILE A 182 -4.14 8.19 10.47
CA ILE A 182 -4.26 8.37 11.93
C ILE A 182 -3.25 9.42 12.41
N PHE A 183 -2.01 9.35 11.92
CA PHE A 183 -0.97 10.33 12.22
C PHE A 183 -1.40 11.76 11.87
N PHE A 184 -1.97 11.97 10.67
CA PHE A 184 -2.47 13.27 10.25
C PHE A 184 -3.73 13.71 10.99
N ILE A 185 -4.61 12.81 11.42
CA ILE A 185 -5.79 13.18 12.22
C ILE A 185 -5.39 13.55 13.67
N TRP A 186 -4.36 12.91 14.22
CA TRP A 186 -3.96 13.12 15.62
C TRP A 186 -2.98 14.29 15.81
N LEU A 187 -2.10 14.54 14.82
CA LEU A 187 -1.09 15.62 14.85
C LEU A 187 -1.36 16.74 13.83
N GLY A 188 -2.39 16.60 13.00
CA GLY A 188 -2.89 17.68 12.14
C GLY A 188 -3.67 18.66 12.98
#